data_AF-W1V9S8-F1
#
_entry.id   AF-W1V9S8-F1
#
_cell.length_a   1.000
_cell.length_b   1.000
_cell.length_c   1.000
_cell.angle_alpha   90.00
_cell.angle_beta   90.00
_cell.angle_gamma   90.00
#
_symmetry.space_group_name_H-M   'P 1'
#
loop_
_entity.id
_entity.type
_entity.pdbx_description
1 polymer ?
#
loop_
_entity_poly.entity_id
_entity_poly.type
_entity_poly.pdbx_seq_one_letter_code
_entity_poly.pdbx_strand_id
1 'polypeptide(L)'
;MLSLVVNLIYCDLPHANAVSEECEDVDTHNIYINKNLPHDRMREEIKHELMHIINDDFYLDEHVNLVEQMVRRSHIDDSELENIDFYHHFNV
;
A
#
# COMPACT_ATOMS: atom_id res chain seq x y z
N MET A 1 17.08 14.01 -4.43
CA MET A 1 16.03 13.44 -3.57
C MET A 1 15.45 12.31 -4.37
N LEU A 2 15.59 11.07 -3.91
CA LEU A 2 14.88 9.95 -4.52
C LEU A 2 13.43 10.05 -4.03
N SER A 3 12.48 9.99 -4.96
CA SER A 3 11.04 10.06 -4.66
C SER A 3 10.49 8.64 -4.75
N LEU A 4 9.74 8.21 -3.75
CA LEU A 4 9.06 6.91 -3.79
C LEU A 4 7.89 7.03 -4.76
N VAL A 5 7.83 6.16 -5.77
CA VAL A 5 6.75 6.13 -6.75
C VAL A 5 5.77 5.02 -6.39
N VAL A 6 4.50 5.37 -6.23
CA VAL A 6 3.43 4.42 -5.90
C VAL A 6 2.33 4.48 -6.96
N ASN A 7 2.15 3.37 -7.65
CA ASN A 7 1.05 3.18 -8.59
C ASN A 7 -0.15 2.54 -7.88
N LEU A 8 -1.25 3.27 -7.78
CA LEU A 8 -2.52 2.79 -7.26
C LEU A 8 -3.36 2.21 -8.39
N ILE A 9 -3.58 0.89 -8.36
CA ILE A 9 -4.29 0.14 -9.41
C ILE A 9 -5.60 -0.41 -8.82
N TYR A 10 -6.74 0.10 -9.29
CA TYR A 10 -8.05 -0.34 -8.83
C TYR A 10 -8.56 -1.51 -9.69
N CYS A 11 -8.65 -2.71 -9.12
CA CYS A 11 -9.01 -3.93 -9.84
C CYS A 11 -9.91 -4.86 -9.00
N ASP A 12 -10.39 -5.95 -9.60
CA ASP A 12 -11.10 -6.99 -8.86
C ASP A 12 -10.10 -7.90 -8.15
N LEU A 13 -10.18 -7.95 -6.82
CA LEU A 13 -9.37 -8.84 -6.00
C LEU A 13 -10.29 -9.88 -5.32
N PRO A 14 -10.24 -11.16 -5.71
CA PRO A 14 -11.19 -12.16 -5.23
C PRO A 14 -10.97 -12.58 -3.77
N HIS A 15 -9.75 -12.43 -3.24
CA HIS A 15 -9.34 -12.95 -1.94
C HIS A 15 -8.63 -11.94 -1.04
N ALA A 16 -8.51 -10.69 -1.49
CA ALA A 16 -7.80 -9.64 -0.77
C ALA A 16 -8.52 -8.30 -0.92
N ASN A 17 -8.25 -7.40 0.02
CA ASN A 17 -8.73 -6.01 -0.03
C ASN A 17 -7.73 -5.10 -0.73
N ALA A 18 -6.44 -5.34 -0.48
CA ALA A 18 -5.31 -4.72 -1.14
C ALA A 18 -4.13 -5.70 -1.19
N VAL A 19 -3.18 -5.44 -2.09
CA VAL A 19 -1.88 -6.14 -2.17
C VAL A 19 -0.85 -5.15 -2.70
N SER A 20 0.36 -5.15 -2.15
CA SER A 20 1.49 -4.40 -2.67
C SER A 20 2.57 -5.31 -3.29
N GLU A 21 3.30 -4.75 -4.27
CA GLU A 21 4.36 -5.43 -5.04
C GLU A 21 5.46 -4.42 -5.38
N GLU A 22 6.73 -4.82 -5.20
CA GLU A 22 7.90 -4.07 -5.68
C GLU A 22 8.05 -4.21 -7.20
N CYS A 23 8.38 -3.11 -7.88
CA CYS A 23 8.67 -3.11 -9.32
C CYS A 23 10.17 -3.30 -9.59
N GLU A 24 10.53 -3.61 -10.84
CA GLU A 24 11.94 -3.65 -11.28
C GLU A 24 12.60 -2.26 -11.25
N ASP A 25 11.80 -1.20 -11.38
CA ASP A 25 12.26 0.19 -11.30
C ASP A 25 12.57 0.60 -9.85
N VAL A 26 13.65 1.37 -9.68
CA VAL A 26 14.12 1.83 -8.37
C VAL A 26 13.03 2.64 -7.66
N ASP A 27 12.81 2.34 -6.38
CA ASP A 27 11.85 3.00 -5.49
C ASP A 27 10.43 3.08 -6.07
N THR A 28 10.02 2.08 -6.86
CA THR A 28 8.70 2.03 -7.51
C THR A 28 7.90 0.82 -7.02
N HIS A 29 6.65 1.08 -6.61
CA HIS A 29 5.75 0.06 -6.06
C HIS A 29 4.38 0.13 -6.71
N ASN A 30 3.75 -1.04 -6.83
CA ASN A 30 2.35 -1.15 -7.20
C ASN A 30 1.53 -1.50 -5.96
N ILE A 31 0.41 -0.82 -5.78
CA ILE A 31 -0.61 -1.18 -4.80
C ILE A 31 -1.90 -1.47 -5.57
N TYR A 32 -2.31 -2.73 -5.55
CA TYR A 32 -3.57 -3.18 -6.11
C TYR A 32 -4.67 -3.06 -5.05
N ILE A 33 -5.74 -2.33 -5.34
CA ILE A 33 -6.87 -2.11 -4.43
C ILE A 33 -8.14 -2.73 -5.00
N ASN A 34 -8.87 -3.46 -4.17
CA ASN A 34 -10.16 -4.01 -4.55
C ASN A 34 -11.15 -2.87 -4.84
N LYS A 35 -11.49 -2.69 -6.12
CA LYS A 35 -12.35 -1.61 -6.60
C LYS A 35 -13.78 -1.64 -6.03
N ASN A 36 -14.18 -2.77 -5.43
CA ASN A 36 -15.52 -2.96 -4.86
C ASN A 36 -15.63 -2.49 -3.40
N LEU A 37 -14.54 -2.01 -2.78
CA LEU A 37 -14.56 -1.49 -1.42
C LEU A 37 -15.17 -0.08 -1.36
N PRO A 38 -15.80 0.31 -0.23
CA PRO A 38 -16.12 1.71 0.02
C PRO A 38 -14.86 2.59 0.01
N HIS A 39 -14.96 3.83 -0.47
CA HIS A 39 -13.80 4.74 -0.57
C HIS A 39 -13.02 4.90 0.75
N ASP A 40 -13.70 5.00 1.89
CA ASP A 40 -13.01 5.12 3.19
C ASP A 40 -12.18 3.86 3.50
N ARG A 41 -12.72 2.67 3.17
CA ARG A 41 -11.99 1.41 3.29
C ARG A 41 -10.83 1.32 2.32
N MET A 42 -10.99 1.79 1.08
CA MET A 42 -9.87 1.86 0.14
C MET A 42 -8.72 2.71 0.71
N ARG A 43 -9.03 3.86 1.33
CA ARG A 43 -8.02 4.73 1.94
C ARG A 43 -7.31 4.05 3.12
N GLU A 44 -8.05 3.32 3.95
CA GLU A 44 -7.46 2.53 5.05
C GLU A 44 -6.51 1.45 4.52
N GLU A 45 -6.91 0.70 3.50
CA GLU A 45 -6.08 -0.37 2.96
C GLU A 45 -4.88 0.19 2.17
N ILE A 46 -5.01 1.33 1.46
CA ILE A 46 -3.85 2.03 0.87
C ILE A 46 -2.85 2.44 1.96
N LYS A 47 -3.30 2.98 3.09
CA LYS A 47 -2.42 3.34 4.22
C LYS A 47 -1.74 2.11 4.81
N HIS A 48 -2.45 1.00 4.90
CA HIS A 48 -1.92 -0.27 5.40
C HIS A 48 -0.79 -0.79 4.51
N GLU A 49 -1.00 -0.85 3.18
CA GLU A 49 0.06 -1.24 2.24
C GLU A 49 1.24 -0.25 2.24
N LEU A 50 0.98 1.06 2.33
CA LEU A 50 2.05 2.06 2.44
C LEU A 50 2.91 1.87 3.69
N MET A 51 2.32 1.50 4.83
CA MET A 51 3.08 1.19 6.03
C MET A 51 4.04 0.01 5.80
N HIS A 52 3.60 -1.02 5.08
CA HIS A 52 4.46 -2.15 4.72
C HIS A 52 5.66 -1.72 3.88
N ILE A 53 5.42 -0.85 2.88
CA ILE A 53 6.47 -0.27 2.03
C ILE A 53 7.45 0.60 2.83
N ILE A 54 6.94 1.49 3.69
CA ILE A 54 7.76 2.41 4.48
C ILE A 54 8.60 1.65 5.52
N ASN A 55 8.05 0.60 6.12
CA ASN A 55 8.74 -0.18 7.14
C ASN A 55 9.65 -1.28 6.59
N ASP A 56 9.57 -1.59 5.28
CA ASP A 56 10.27 -2.71 4.63
C ASP A 56 10.05 -4.04 5.37
N ASP A 57 8.80 -4.32 5.78
CA ASP A 57 8.46 -5.45 6.66
C ASP A 57 7.84 -6.65 5.94
N PHE A 58 7.85 -6.66 4.60
CA PHE A 58 7.33 -7.74 3.74
C PHE A 58 7.93 -9.12 3.99
N TYR A 59 9.12 -9.19 4.61
CA TYR A 59 9.87 -10.42 4.85
C TYR A 59 9.63 -11.03 6.24
N LEU A 60 8.82 -10.39 7.11
CA LEU A 60 8.58 -10.81 8.49
C LEU A 60 7.45 -11.87 8.59
N ASP A 61 7.64 -12.99 7.89
CA ASP A 61 6.67 -14.08 7.73
C ASP A 61 6.35 -14.86 9.02
N GLU A 62 7.23 -14.87 10.03
CA GLU A 62 7.02 -15.74 11.21
C GLU A 62 5.79 -15.33 12.05
N HIS A 63 5.36 -14.06 11.94
CA HIS A 63 4.25 -13.51 12.71
C HIS A 63 3.37 -12.55 11.90
N VAL A 64 3.04 -12.89 10.65
CA VAL A 64 2.18 -12.07 9.75
C VAL A 64 0.98 -11.48 10.48
N ASN A 65 0.22 -12.28 11.24
CA ASN A 65 -0.95 -11.80 12.00
C ASN A 65 -0.64 -10.68 13.02
N LEU A 66 0.54 -10.69 13.65
CA LEU A 66 0.95 -9.66 14.61
C LEU A 66 1.44 -8.41 13.87
N VAL A 67 2.21 -8.58 12.79
CA VAL A 67 2.67 -7.48 11.93
C VAL A 67 1.47 -6.74 11.35
N GLU A 68 0.54 -7.47 10.75
CA GLU A 68 -0.76 -6.98 10.27
C GLU A 68 -1.50 -6.15 11.32
N GLN A 69 -1.56 -6.64 12.57
CA GLN A 69 -2.20 -5.93 13.66
C GLN A 69 -1.44 -4.68 14.11
N MET A 70 -0.11 -4.69 14.06
CA MET A 70 0.73 -3.54 14.40
C MET A 70 0.58 -2.45 13.34
N VAL A 71 0.66 -2.83 12.07
CA VAL A 71 0.48 -1.95 10.91
C VAL A 71 -0.92 -1.33 10.90
N ARG A 72 -1.98 -2.10 11.19
CA ARG A 72 -3.34 -1.54 11.28
C ARG A 72 -3.54 -0.57 12.45
N ARG A 73 -2.66 -0.61 13.46
CA ARG A 73 -2.71 0.28 14.64
C ARG A 73 -1.71 1.42 14.56
N SER A 74 -0.75 1.38 13.64
CA SER A 74 0.21 2.45 13.44
C SER A 74 -0.45 3.62 12.72
N HIS A 75 0.08 4.81 12.98
CA HIS A 75 -0.40 6.05 12.39
C HIS A 75 0.68 6.57 11.44
N ILE A 76 0.33 6.79 10.18
CA ILE A 76 1.16 7.52 9.21
C ILE A 76 0.89 9.01 9.38
N ASP A 77 1.94 9.79 9.64
CA ASP A 77 1.87 11.25 9.62
C ASP A 77 1.86 11.79 8.18
N ASP A 78 1.16 12.89 7.91
CA ASP A 78 1.10 13.48 6.58
C ASP A 78 2.51 13.87 6.07
N SER A 79 3.45 14.19 6.96
CA SER A 79 4.86 14.47 6.62
C SER A 79 5.60 13.27 6.03
N GLU A 80 5.19 12.04 6.36
CA GLU A 80 5.76 10.82 5.78
C GLU A 80 5.27 10.60 4.33
N LEU A 81 4.17 11.23 3.95
CA LEU A 81 3.59 11.15 2.60
C LEU A 81 4.12 12.24 1.66
N GLU A 82 4.83 13.26 2.16
CA GLU A 82 5.28 14.42 1.37
C GLU A 82 6.25 14.06 0.23
N ASN A 83 6.95 12.93 0.31
CA ASN A 83 7.94 12.49 -0.67
C ASN A 83 7.50 11.25 -1.47
N ILE A 84 6.18 11.00 -1.53
CA ILE A 84 5.59 9.90 -2.27
C ILE A 84 4.80 10.45 -3.46
N ASP A 85 5.17 10.05 -4.67
CA ASP A 85 4.45 10.36 -5.89
C ASP A 85 3.39 9.29 -6.17
N PHE A 86 2.10 9.67 -6.06
CA PHE A 86 0.97 8.78 -6.31
C PHE A 86 0.48 8.88 -7.77
N TYR A 87 0.46 7.75 -8.47
CA TYR A 87 -0.13 7.62 -9.81
C TYR A 87 -1.36 6.73 -9.75
N HIS A 88 -2.48 7.19 -10.29
CA HIS A 88 -3.75 6.45 -10.21
C HIS A 88 -4.12 5.85 -11.56
N HIS A 89 -4.34 4.54 -11.57
CA HIS A 89 -4.75 3.79 -12.75
C HIS A 89 -6.23 3.40 -12.61
N PHE A 90 -7.08 4.09 -13.37
CA PHE A 90 -8.50 3.77 -13.48
C PHE A 90 -8.75 2.98 -14.77
N ASN A 91 -9.12 1.71 -14.65
CA ASN A 91 -9.61 0.95 -15.80
C ASN A 91 -11.07 1.36 -16.06
N VAL A 92 -11.26 2.24 -17.06
CA VAL A 92 -12.58 2.68 -17.57
C VAL A 92 -13.11 1.67 -18.58
#